data_AF-A0A2Z4JC91-F1
#
_entry.id   AF-A0A2Z4JC91-F1
#
_cell.length_a   1.000
_cell.length_b   1.000
_cell.length_c   1.000
_cell.angle_alpha   90.00
_cell.angle_beta   90.00
_cell.angle_gamma   90.00
#
_symmetry.space_group_name_H-M   'P 1'
#
loop_
_entity.id
_entity.type
_entity.pdbx_description
1 polymer ?
#
loop_
_entity_poly.entity_id
_entity_poly.type
_entity_poly.pdbx_seq_one_letter_code
_entity_poly.pdbx_strand_id
1 'polypeptide(L)'
;MKDELLNAAQQWELLDENGHAPATPSYTALLQHATDAQDLSRDVLRLTANFARSPHHTTRAGGTVLKHLGTAATMSSHAAPHFTESAECALALPRSVNPTDRHYLANRMVIDHASARAFLRRTSESLRDAAKELDDHLGFQRFLATLTRQEGPPAPPPTRPGGRHR
;
A
#
# COMPACT_ATOMS: atom_id res chain seq x y z
N MET A 1 -0.49 -3.14 10.85
CA MET A 1 -0.93 -3.27 9.44
C MET A 1 -1.40 -1.94 8.84
N LYS A 2 -2.49 -1.30 9.31
CA LYS A 2 -2.94 0.02 8.78
C LYS A 2 -1.89 1.13 9.01
N ASP A 3 -1.33 1.21 10.21
CA ASP A 3 -0.36 2.25 10.57
C ASP A 3 1.01 2.04 9.91
N GLU A 4 1.41 0.78 9.67
CA GLU A 4 2.64 0.44 8.93
C GLU A 4 2.54 0.87 7.46
N LEU A 5 1.36 0.70 6.84
CA LEU A 5 1.10 1.13 5.46
C LEU A 5 1.03 2.66 5.33
N LEU A 6 0.49 3.35 6.35
CA LEU A 6 0.45 4.81 6.39
C LEU A 6 1.84 5.42 6.64
N ASN A 7 2.65 4.79 7.49
CA ASN A 7 4.03 5.20 7.74
C ASN A 7 4.90 4.99 6.48
N ALA A 8 4.75 3.84 5.82
CA ALA A 8 5.41 3.59 4.54
C ALA A 8 4.99 4.60 3.47
N ALA A 9 3.77 5.14 3.48
CA ALA A 9 3.34 6.16 2.52
C ALA A 9 3.97 7.54 2.75
N GLN A 10 4.29 7.89 4.00
CA GLN A 10 4.85 9.20 4.36
C GLN A 10 6.35 9.32 4.07
N GLN A 11 7.10 8.21 4.09
CA GLN A 11 8.57 8.20 3.97
C GLN A 11 9.16 8.59 2.60
N TRP A 12 8.35 8.90 1.57
CA TRP A 12 8.85 9.06 0.19
C TRP A 12 9.02 10.52 -0.30
N GLU A 13 8.98 11.50 0.61
CA GLU A 13 9.28 12.96 0.53
C GLU A 13 9.66 13.57 -0.84
N LEU A 14 8.68 13.73 -1.74
CA LEU A 14 8.88 14.07 -3.17
C LEU A 14 9.59 15.39 -3.48
N LEU A 15 9.51 16.33 -2.56
CA LEU A 15 10.19 17.60 -2.56
C LEU A 15 10.74 17.79 -1.15
N ASP A 16 11.82 18.54 -0.99
CA ASP A 16 12.17 19.01 0.35
C ASP A 16 11.03 19.86 0.92
N GLU A 17 11.08 20.19 2.22
CA GLU A 17 10.05 21.01 2.86
C GLU A 17 9.81 22.37 2.18
N ASN A 18 10.72 22.77 1.27
CA ASN A 18 10.69 24.03 0.54
C ASN A 18 10.18 23.88 -0.91
N GLY A 19 9.72 22.69 -1.32
CA GLY A 19 9.20 22.46 -2.66
C GLY A 19 10.28 22.31 -3.75
N HIS A 20 11.55 22.14 -3.37
CA HIS A 20 12.65 21.89 -4.31
C HIS A 20 12.88 20.40 -4.52
N ALA A 21 13.48 20.05 -5.66
CA ALA A 21 14.04 18.72 -5.82
C ALA A 21 15.11 18.52 -4.73
N PRO A 22 15.03 17.45 -3.92
CA PRO A 22 16.07 17.15 -2.93
C PRO A 22 17.44 17.09 -3.61
N ALA A 23 18.50 17.42 -2.86
CA ALA A 23 19.87 17.23 -3.34
C ALA A 23 20.01 15.83 -3.98
N THR A 24 20.68 15.76 -5.13
CA THR A 24 20.80 14.52 -5.89
C THR A 24 21.24 13.38 -4.96
N PRO A 25 20.40 12.34 -4.77
CA PRO A 25 20.72 11.27 -3.83
C PRO A 25 22.00 10.57 -4.25
N SER A 26 22.82 10.20 -3.28
CA SER A 26 24.06 9.46 -3.54
C SER A 26 23.76 8.08 -4.12
N TYR A 27 24.76 7.46 -4.77
CA TYR A 27 24.65 6.08 -5.26
C TYR A 27 24.17 5.10 -4.17
N THR A 28 24.70 5.21 -2.96
CA THR A 28 24.32 4.34 -1.84
C THR A 28 22.90 4.60 -1.37
N ALA A 29 22.43 5.85 -1.38
CA ALA A 29 21.04 6.19 -1.06
C ALA A 29 20.07 5.64 -2.13
N LEU A 30 20.45 5.70 -3.40
CA LEU A 30 19.65 5.16 -4.51
C LEU A 30 19.50 3.62 -4.42
N LEU A 31 20.57 2.91 -4.04
CA LEU A 31 20.49 1.47 -3.78
C LEU A 31 19.62 1.14 -2.56
N GLN A 32 19.66 1.98 -1.52
CA GLN A 32 18.78 1.80 -0.37
C GLN A 32 17.32 1.97 -0.79
N HIS A 33 16.97 3.02 -1.55
CA HIS A 33 15.62 3.21 -2.09
C HIS A 33 15.16 2.02 -2.95
N ALA A 34 16.05 1.44 -3.76
CA ALA A 34 15.74 0.25 -4.56
C ALA A 34 15.43 -0.96 -3.66
N THR A 35 16.22 -1.15 -2.60
CA THR A 35 16.02 -2.25 -1.63
C THR A 35 14.69 -2.08 -0.91
N ASP A 36 14.42 -0.89 -0.39
CA ASP A 36 13.18 -0.58 0.34
C ASP A 36 11.96 -0.75 -0.57
N ALA A 37 12.05 -0.30 -1.83
CA ALA A 37 10.98 -0.48 -2.82
C ALA A 37 10.74 -1.96 -3.16
N GLN A 38 11.80 -2.77 -3.22
CA GLN A 38 11.71 -4.21 -3.47
C GLN A 38 11.04 -4.94 -2.30
N ASP A 39 11.39 -4.60 -1.06
CA ASP A 39 10.77 -5.16 0.13
C ASP A 39 9.29 -4.75 0.23
N LEU A 40 8.97 -3.49 -0.04
CA LEU A 40 7.58 -3.03 -0.13
C LEU A 40 6.79 -3.79 -1.18
N SER A 41 7.34 -3.96 -2.39
CA SER A 41 6.70 -4.74 -3.47
C SER A 41 6.40 -6.17 -3.02
N ARG A 42 7.36 -6.83 -2.35
CA ARG A 42 7.16 -8.16 -1.79
C ARG A 42 6.02 -8.19 -0.77
N ASP A 43 5.96 -7.21 0.13
CA ASP A 43 4.95 -7.16 1.18
C ASP A 43 3.55 -6.87 0.62
N VAL A 44 3.43 -5.98 -0.36
CA VAL A 44 2.17 -5.71 -1.06
C VAL A 44 1.71 -6.96 -1.82
N LEU A 45 2.61 -7.66 -2.52
CA LEU A 45 2.28 -8.93 -3.20
C LEU A 45 1.78 -9.99 -2.21
N ARG A 46 2.44 -10.13 -1.05
CA ARG A 46 2.01 -11.04 0.02
C ARG A 46 0.65 -10.65 0.57
N LEU A 47 0.42 -9.37 0.83
CA LEU A 47 -0.88 -8.85 1.29
C LEU A 47 -1.99 -9.20 0.30
N THR A 48 -1.79 -8.92 -0.99
CA THR A 48 -2.74 -9.23 -2.05
C THR A 48 -3.03 -10.72 -2.12
N ALA A 49 -1.99 -11.57 -2.09
CA ALA A 49 -2.14 -13.02 -2.13
C ALA A 49 -2.85 -13.59 -0.89
N ASN A 50 -2.63 -13.01 0.28
CA ASN A 50 -3.31 -13.40 1.52
C ASN A 50 -4.78 -12.98 1.49
N PHE A 51 -5.08 -11.76 1.04
CA PHE A 51 -6.46 -11.29 0.93
C PHE A 51 -7.26 -12.12 -0.08
N ALA A 52 -6.65 -12.49 -1.21
CA ALA A 52 -7.26 -13.36 -2.22
C ALA A 52 -7.64 -14.75 -1.68
N ARG A 53 -6.94 -15.24 -0.66
CA ARG A 53 -7.25 -16.52 0.01
C ARG A 53 -8.27 -16.38 1.14
N SER A 54 -8.61 -15.15 1.53
CA SER A 54 -9.56 -14.90 2.62
C SER A 54 -11.01 -15.14 2.18
N PRO A 55 -11.95 -15.47 3.08
CA PRO A 55 -13.36 -15.63 2.73
C PRO A 55 -14.02 -14.37 2.16
N HIS A 56 -13.43 -13.19 2.41
CA HIS A 56 -13.98 -11.90 1.99
C HIS A 56 -13.87 -11.67 0.47
N HIS A 57 -12.97 -12.38 -0.22
CA HIS A 57 -12.67 -12.15 -1.64
C HIS A 57 -13.86 -12.38 -2.59
N THR A 58 -14.79 -13.27 -2.23
CA THR A 58 -15.95 -13.62 -3.07
C THR A 58 -17.08 -12.59 -2.99
N THR A 59 -17.01 -11.65 -2.05
CA THR A 59 -17.99 -10.57 -1.94
C THR A 59 -17.72 -9.50 -3.00
N ARG A 60 -18.75 -8.74 -3.39
CA ARG A 60 -18.58 -7.61 -4.32
C ARG A 60 -17.53 -6.60 -3.83
N ALA A 61 -17.60 -6.24 -2.54
CA ALA A 61 -16.64 -5.33 -1.91
C ALA A 61 -15.23 -5.95 -1.87
N GLY A 62 -15.11 -7.24 -1.54
CA GLY A 62 -13.84 -7.97 -1.61
C GLY A 62 -13.23 -7.98 -3.01
N GLY A 63 -14.05 -8.08 -4.05
CA GLY A 63 -13.61 -7.93 -5.45
C GLY A 63 -13.02 -6.55 -5.73
N THR A 64 -13.66 -5.47 -5.23
CA THR A 64 -13.13 -4.10 -5.34
C THR A 64 -11.82 -3.94 -4.55
N VAL A 65 -11.75 -4.44 -3.32
CA VAL A 65 -10.51 -4.45 -2.51
C VAL A 65 -9.38 -5.16 -3.26
N LEU A 66 -9.65 -6.35 -3.83
CA LEU A 66 -8.68 -7.09 -4.63
C LEU A 66 -8.19 -6.32 -5.85
N LYS A 67 -9.08 -5.57 -6.52
CA LYS A 67 -8.70 -4.71 -7.65
C LYS A 67 -7.69 -3.66 -7.20
N HIS A 68 -7.94 -2.97 -6.09
CA HIS A 68 -7.02 -1.96 -5.57
C HIS A 68 -5.69 -2.57 -5.11
N LEU A 69 -5.73 -3.71 -4.40
CA LEU A 69 -4.54 -4.45 -3.99
C LEU A 69 -3.71 -4.96 -5.19
N GLY A 70 -4.37 -5.41 -6.26
CA GLY A 70 -3.72 -5.80 -7.51
C GLY A 70 -3.03 -4.63 -8.22
N THR A 71 -3.69 -3.46 -8.26
CA THR A 71 -3.08 -2.22 -8.76
C THR A 71 -1.86 -1.83 -7.93
N ALA A 72 -1.96 -1.86 -6.60
CA ALA A 72 -0.84 -1.57 -5.70
C ALA A 72 0.35 -2.52 -5.91
N ALA A 73 0.08 -3.83 -6.07
CA ALA A 73 1.12 -4.82 -6.33
C ALA A 73 1.83 -4.57 -7.67
N THR A 74 1.08 -4.24 -8.71
CA THR A 74 1.65 -3.87 -10.02
C THR A 74 2.52 -2.62 -9.90
N MET A 75 1.98 -1.53 -9.35
CA MET A 75 2.69 -0.25 -9.26
C MET A 75 3.97 -0.36 -8.42
N SER A 76 3.92 -1.03 -7.26
CA SER A 76 5.09 -1.18 -6.38
C SER A 76 6.23 -1.95 -7.05
N SER A 77 5.91 -2.93 -7.90
CA SER A 77 6.90 -3.73 -8.64
C SER A 77 7.71 -2.93 -9.66
N HIS A 78 7.22 -1.76 -10.09
CA HIS A 78 7.94 -0.89 -11.03
C HIS A 78 8.93 0.06 -10.35
N ALA A 79 8.84 0.28 -9.04
CA ALA A 79 9.64 1.29 -8.36
C ALA A 79 11.12 0.88 -8.22
N ALA A 80 11.40 -0.35 -7.80
CA ALA A 80 12.76 -0.81 -7.55
C ALA A 80 13.66 -0.77 -8.81
N PRO A 81 13.23 -1.25 -10.00
CA PRO A 81 14.03 -1.13 -11.22
C PRO A 81 14.43 0.31 -11.55
N HIS A 82 13.52 1.27 -11.45
CA HIS A 82 13.83 2.66 -11.73
C HIS A 82 14.82 3.29 -10.72
N PHE A 83 14.75 2.90 -9.44
CA PHE A 83 15.79 3.30 -8.49
C PHE A 83 17.15 2.66 -8.82
N THR A 84 17.18 1.41 -9.29
CA THR A 84 18.44 0.78 -9.74
C THR A 84 19.01 1.43 -10.99
N GLU A 85 18.18 1.81 -11.96
CA GLU A 85 18.61 2.56 -13.15
C GLU A 85 19.14 3.95 -12.78
N SER A 86 18.52 4.61 -11.81
CA SER A 86 19.01 5.86 -11.24
C SER A 86 20.39 5.68 -10.60
N ALA A 87 20.56 4.61 -9.82
CA ALA A 87 21.84 4.28 -9.18
C ALA A 87 22.93 3.99 -10.22
N GLU A 88 22.61 3.26 -11.28
CA GLU A 88 23.52 3.01 -12.40
C GLU A 88 23.99 4.32 -13.04
N CYS A 89 23.06 5.25 -13.32
CA CYS A 89 23.38 6.56 -13.87
C CYS A 89 24.27 7.37 -12.92
N ALA A 90 23.95 7.38 -11.62
CA ALA A 90 24.76 8.06 -10.60
C ALA A 90 26.19 7.51 -10.52
N LEU A 91 26.35 6.19 -10.70
CA LEU A 91 27.64 5.52 -10.71
C LEU A 91 28.43 5.85 -12.00
N ALA A 92 27.76 5.96 -13.15
CA ALA A 92 28.40 6.27 -14.43
C ALA A 92 28.80 7.75 -14.57
N LEU A 93 28.06 8.67 -13.95
CA LEU A 93 28.21 10.12 -14.13
C LEU A 93 29.66 10.65 -13.92
N PRO A 94 30.38 10.29 -12.83
CA PRO A 94 31.74 10.79 -12.62
C PRO A 94 32.75 10.27 -13.63
N ARG A 95 32.49 9.08 -14.21
CA ARG A 95 33.38 8.39 -15.17
C ARG A 95 33.22 8.91 -16.60
N SER A 96 32.10 9.58 -16.90
CA SER A 96 31.87 10.14 -18.23
C SER A 96 32.75 11.38 -18.46
N VAL A 97 33.55 11.33 -19.53
CA VAL A 97 34.42 12.43 -19.99
C VAL A 97 33.74 13.33 -21.02
N ASN A 98 32.67 12.85 -21.65
CA ASN A 98 31.92 13.59 -22.66
C ASN A 98 30.83 14.45 -21.99
N PRO A 99 30.80 15.79 -22.21
CA PRO A 99 29.78 16.67 -21.65
C PRO A 99 28.34 16.26 -22.03
N THR A 100 28.12 15.82 -23.27
CA THR A 100 26.79 15.40 -23.73
C THR A 100 26.31 14.16 -22.98
N ASP A 101 27.18 13.17 -22.79
CA ASP A 101 26.86 11.94 -22.07
C ASP A 101 26.60 12.23 -20.59
N ARG A 102 27.35 13.16 -19.97
CA ARG A 102 27.08 13.63 -18.61
C ARG A 102 25.69 14.25 -18.49
N HIS A 103 25.29 15.12 -19.42
CA HIS A 103 23.97 15.73 -19.41
C HIS A 103 22.86 14.68 -19.58
N TYR A 104 23.04 13.72 -20.49
CA TYR A 104 22.09 12.64 -20.68
C TYR A 104 21.92 11.78 -19.42
N LEU A 105 23.03 11.33 -18.81
CA LEU A 105 23.02 10.52 -17.58
C LEU A 105 22.39 11.27 -16.40
N ALA A 106 22.68 12.56 -16.23
CA ALA A 106 22.09 13.38 -15.18
C ALA A 106 20.58 13.50 -15.34
N ASN A 107 20.09 13.76 -16.57
CA ASN A 107 18.66 13.83 -16.85
C ASN A 107 17.97 12.49 -16.63
N ARG A 108 18.57 11.40 -17.12
CA ARG A 108 18.03 10.05 -16.96
C ARG A 108 17.90 9.66 -15.50
N MET A 109 18.94 9.90 -14.69
CA MET A 109 18.90 9.68 -13.24
C MET A 109 17.73 10.41 -12.56
N VAL A 110 17.47 11.68 -12.93
CA VAL A 110 16.35 12.46 -12.37
C VAL A 110 15.00 11.88 -12.80
N ILE A 111 14.86 11.52 -14.08
CA ILE A 111 13.62 10.99 -14.64
C ILE A 111 13.29 9.62 -14.03
N ASP A 112 14.26 8.72 -13.93
CA ASP A 112 14.07 7.38 -13.38
C ASP A 112 13.73 7.48 -11.88
N HIS A 113 14.44 8.33 -11.13
CA HIS A 113 14.15 8.55 -9.71
C HIS A 113 12.74 9.12 -9.51
N ALA A 114 12.33 10.12 -10.30
CA ALA A 114 10.98 10.68 -10.23
C ALA A 114 9.90 9.65 -10.60
N SER A 115 10.17 8.80 -11.60
CA SER A 115 9.27 7.72 -12.03
C SER A 115 9.07 6.69 -10.94
N ALA A 116 10.15 6.23 -10.31
CA ALA A 116 10.10 5.31 -9.17
C ALA A 116 9.17 5.82 -8.07
N ARG A 117 9.31 7.09 -7.71
CA ARG A 117 8.51 7.72 -6.66
C ARG A 117 7.06 7.91 -7.05
N ALA A 118 6.79 8.22 -8.32
CA ALA A 118 5.42 8.27 -8.83
C ALA A 118 4.73 6.90 -8.72
N PHE A 119 5.46 5.80 -8.98
CA PHE A 119 4.93 4.45 -8.76
C PHE A 119 4.63 4.15 -7.29
N LEU A 120 5.51 4.55 -6.38
CA LEU A 120 5.27 4.39 -4.94
C LEU A 120 4.08 5.20 -4.44
N ARG A 121 3.90 6.42 -4.96
CA ARG A 121 2.71 7.23 -4.65
C ARG A 121 1.42 6.55 -5.08
N ARG A 122 1.35 6.06 -6.33
CA ARG A 122 0.19 5.33 -6.85
C ARG A 122 -0.07 4.04 -6.10
N THR A 123 0.99 3.37 -5.63
CA THR A 123 0.90 2.23 -4.73
C THR A 123 0.19 2.63 -3.44
N SER A 124 0.67 3.68 -2.78
CA SER A 124 0.07 4.21 -1.54
C SER A 124 -1.39 4.63 -1.73
N GLU A 125 -1.71 5.34 -2.80
CA GLU A 125 -3.09 5.74 -3.15
C GLU A 125 -3.98 4.50 -3.28
N SER A 126 -3.54 3.50 -4.04
CA SER A 126 -4.30 2.26 -4.23
C SER A 126 -4.47 1.47 -2.91
N LEU A 127 -3.45 1.44 -2.05
CA LEU A 127 -3.54 0.80 -0.73
C LEU A 127 -4.53 1.53 0.19
N ARG A 128 -4.55 2.87 0.14
CA ARG A 128 -5.50 3.68 0.90
C ARG A 128 -6.93 3.42 0.45
N ASP A 129 -7.16 3.33 -0.86
CA ASP A 129 -8.46 3.01 -1.42
C ASP A 129 -8.92 1.60 -1.04
N ALA A 130 -8.01 0.62 -1.09
CA ALA A 130 -8.28 -0.74 -0.62
C ALA A 130 -8.67 -0.78 0.87
N ALA A 131 -7.94 -0.04 1.71
CA ALA A 131 -8.22 0.04 3.14
C ALA A 131 -9.56 0.71 3.44
N LYS A 132 -9.91 1.77 2.70
CA LYS A 132 -11.19 2.46 2.82
C LYS A 132 -12.36 1.53 2.46
N GLU A 133 -12.29 0.87 1.30
CA GLU A 133 -13.34 -0.05 0.85
C GLU A 133 -13.53 -1.21 1.84
N LEU A 134 -12.44 -1.72 2.42
CA LEU A 134 -12.51 -2.77 3.44
C LEU A 134 -13.17 -2.28 4.73
N ASP A 135 -12.83 -1.08 5.20
CA ASP A 135 -13.40 -0.48 6.41
C ASP A 135 -14.91 -0.21 6.22
N ASP A 136 -15.30 0.36 5.08
CA ASP A 136 -16.69 0.61 4.71
C ASP A 136 -17.49 -0.72 4.68
N HIS A 137 -16.90 -1.79 4.11
CA HIS A 137 -17.54 -3.11 4.06
C HIS A 137 -17.71 -3.74 5.46
N LEU A 138 -16.66 -3.74 6.28
CA LEU A 138 -16.71 -4.31 7.63
C LEU A 138 -17.62 -3.49 8.56
N GLY A 139 -17.63 -2.17 8.41
CA GLY A 139 -18.55 -1.27 9.10
C GLY A 139 -20.01 -1.58 8.76
N PHE A 140 -20.32 -1.77 7.48
CA PHE A 140 -21.65 -2.17 7.02
C PHE A 140 -22.08 -3.53 7.57
N GLN A 141 -21.21 -4.55 7.54
CA GLN A 141 -21.49 -5.87 8.12
C GLN A 141 -21.78 -5.78 9.63
N ARG A 142 -21.00 -4.96 10.36
CA ARG A 142 -21.21 -4.73 11.80
C ARG A 142 -22.55 -4.02 12.08
N PHE A 143 -22.91 -3.03 11.26
CA PHE A 143 -24.20 -2.34 11.36
C PHE A 143 -25.37 -3.30 11.13
N LEU A 144 -25.33 -4.10 10.04
CA LEU A 144 -26.34 -5.11 9.77
C LEU A 144 -26.46 -6.15 10.89
N ALA A 145 -25.34 -6.64 11.42
CA ALA A 145 -25.33 -7.57 12.55
C ALA A 145 -25.94 -6.97 13.82
N THR A 146 -25.87 -5.65 13.98
CA THR A 146 -26.48 -4.94 15.12
C THR A 146 -27.99 -4.82 14.93
N LEU A 147 -28.46 -4.54 13.71
CA LEU A 147 -29.89 -4.50 13.38
C LEU A 147 -30.55 -5.87 13.54
N THR A 148 -29.92 -6.94 13.07
CA THR A 148 -30.47 -8.31 13.19
C THR A 148 -30.48 -8.84 14.63
N ARG A 149 -29.72 -8.23 15.54
CA ARG A 149 -29.69 -8.61 16.96
C ARG A 149 -30.89 -8.07 17.75
N GLN A 150 -31.59 -7.04 17.26
CA GLN A 150 -32.69 -6.40 18.00
C GLN A 150 -34.08 -7.04 17.79
N GLU A 151 -34.23 -8.04 16.92
CA GLU A 151 -35.53 -8.67 16.61
C GLU A 151 -35.57 -10.18 16.96
N GLY A 152 -34.84 -10.60 17.98
CA GLY A 152 -35.11 -11.90 18.62
C GLY A 152 -36.38 -11.81 19.47
N PRO A 153 -37.33 -12.76 19.37
CA PRO A 153 -38.52 -12.76 20.22
C PRO A 153 -38.10 -12.75 21.69
N PRO A 154 -38.86 -12.07 22.57
CA PRO A 154 -38.52 -12.03 23.99
C PRO A 154 -38.39 -13.45 24.51
N ALA A 155 -37.26 -13.73 25.16
CA ALA A 155 -37.01 -15.04 25.77
C ALA A 155 -38.21 -15.40 26.65
N PRO A 156 -38.80 -16.61 26.48
CA PRO A 156 -39.95 -17.00 27.27
C PRO A 156 -39.59 -16.95 28.76
N PRO A 157 -40.51 -16.48 29.62
CA PRO A 157 -40.23 -16.32 31.04
C PRO A 157 -39.82 -17.66 31.67
N PRO A 158 -38.90 -17.66 32.64
CA PRO A 158 -38.46 -18.88 33.29
C PRO A 158 -39.65 -19.60 33.93
N THR A 159 -39.79 -20.88 33.63
CA THR A 159 -40.81 -21.77 34.20
C THR A 159 -40.60 -21.85 35.71
N ARG A 160 -41.50 -21.23 36.48
CA ARG A 160 -41.54 -21.39 37.94
C ARG A 160 -41.81 -22.87 38.27
N PRO A 161 -41.02 -23.49 39.16
CA PRO A 161 -41.34 -24.82 39.66
C PRO A 161 -42.59 -24.73 40.55
N GLY A 162 -43.67 -25.36 40.10
CA GLY A 162 -44.90 -25.50 40.88
C GLY A 162 -44.70 -26.39 42.09
N GLY A 163 -44.64 -25.80 43.28
CA GLY A 163 -44.76 -26.50 44.55
C GLY A 163 -46.23 -26.75 44.89
N ARG A 164 -46.67 -27.99 44.73
CA ARG A 164 -47.99 -28.49 45.16
C ARG A 164 -48.11 -28.44 46.69
N HIS A 165 -49.24 -27.92 47.16
CA HIS A 165 -49.76 -28.14 48.51
C HIS A 165 -49.93 -29.63 48.80
N ARG A 166 -49.48 -30.05 49.99
CA ARG A 166 -50.25 -30.93 50.87
C ARG A 166 -49.91 -30.62 52.32
#